data_AF-A0A0B1ST16-F1
#
_entry.id   AF-A0A0B1ST16-F1
#
_cell.length_a   1.000
_cell.length_b   1.000
_cell.length_c   1.000
_cell.angle_alpha   90.00
_cell.angle_beta   90.00
_cell.angle_gamma   90.00
#
_symmetry.space_group_name_H-M   'P 1'
#
loop_
_entity.id
_entity.type
_entity.pdbx_description
1 polymer ?
#
loop_
_entity_poly.entity_id
_entity_poly.type
_entity_poly.pdbx_seq_one_letter_code
_entity_poly.pdbx_strand_id
1 'polypeptide(L)'
;MKEKSKKLYFRKVSVSKVVLLMEIGPRLKLELLKVQDGIDDGEVLYHRLIHKSGPELEKLKKEAPTKKKLKKRIEQENEHRVIHRLEKAQEAARREEEELKAFKEKAARKQAAATGQTEDIENTKEKDREIAMNRER
;
A
#
# COMPACT_ATOMS: atom_id res chain seq x y z
N MET A 1 84.02 18.62 18.62
CA MET A 1 83.16 18.84 17.44
C MET A 1 83.17 17.60 16.55
N LYS A 2 82.01 16.94 16.37
CA LYS A 2 81.66 16.14 15.18
C LYS A 2 80.19 15.75 15.29
N GLU A 3 79.38 16.52 14.58
CA GLU A 3 77.93 16.41 14.48
C GLU A 3 77.55 15.09 13.81
N LYS A 4 76.84 14.19 14.52
CA LYS A 4 76.28 12.99 13.89
C LYS A 4 74.93 13.34 13.28
N SER A 5 74.95 13.66 11.99
CA SER A 5 73.75 13.89 11.18
C SER A 5 72.85 12.65 11.21
N LYS A 6 71.66 12.76 11.82
CA LYS A 6 70.62 11.73 11.76
C LYS A 6 69.91 11.85 10.41
N LYS A 7 70.21 10.95 9.47
CA LYS A 7 69.46 10.82 8.22
C LYS A 7 68.04 10.34 8.55
N LEU A 8 67.07 11.22 8.35
CA LEU A 8 65.65 10.89 8.48
C LEU A 8 65.17 10.28 7.16
N TYR A 9 64.83 8.99 7.17
CA TYR A 9 64.29 8.30 6.00
C TYR A 9 62.76 8.48 5.97
N PHE A 10 62.27 9.35 5.10
CA PHE A 10 60.84 9.42 4.79
C PHE A 10 60.46 8.29 3.84
N ARG A 11 59.79 7.26 4.36
CA ARG A 11 59.15 6.22 3.54
C ARG A 11 57.81 6.75 3.03
N LYS A 12 57.75 7.07 1.74
CA LYS A 12 56.48 7.35 1.06
C LYS A 12 55.70 6.05 0.93
N VAL A 13 54.73 5.83 1.82
CA VAL A 13 53.78 4.72 1.69
C VAL A 13 52.74 5.14 0.66
N SER A 14 52.85 4.60 -0.55
CA SER A 14 51.76 4.69 -1.52
C SER A 14 50.64 3.76 -1.09
N VAL A 15 49.53 4.32 -0.62
CA VAL A 15 48.32 3.54 -0.36
C VAL A 15 47.69 3.19 -1.72
N SER A 16 47.98 2.00 -2.22
CA SER A 16 47.21 1.41 -3.31
C SER A 16 45.81 1.09 -2.78
N LYS A 17 44.79 1.80 -3.28
CA LYS A 17 43.39 1.50 -2.96
C LYS A 17 43.03 0.17 -3.62
N VAL A 18 43.11 -0.92 -2.88
CA VAL A 18 42.63 -2.24 -3.31
C VAL A 18 41.14 -2.32 -2.97
N VAL A 19 40.31 -2.50 -3.99
CA VAL A 19 38.86 -2.71 -3.80
C VAL A 19 38.61 -4.21 -3.75
N LEU A 20 38.15 -4.69 -2.61
CA LEU A 20 37.72 -6.07 -2.41
C LEU A 20 36.22 -6.15 -2.71
N LEU A 21 35.85 -7.01 -3.66
CA LEU A 21 34.46 -7.35 -3.92
C LEU A 21 34.13 -8.63 -3.16
N MET A 22 33.04 -8.59 -2.40
CA MET A 22 32.44 -9.78 -1.79
C MET A 22 31.05 -9.96 -2.40
N GLU A 23 30.71 -11.20 -2.68
CA GLU A 23 29.42 -11.51 -3.28
C GLU A 23 28.32 -11.41 -2.24
N ILE A 24 27.26 -10.66 -2.57
CA ILE A 24 26.07 -10.53 -1.75
C ILE A 24 24.89 -11.04 -2.59
N GLY A 25 24.42 -12.24 -2.25
CA GLY A 25 23.20 -12.80 -2.82
C GLY A 25 23.40 -13.84 -3.93
N PRO A 26 22.30 -14.32 -4.50
CA PRO A 26 22.30 -15.42 -5.47
C PRO A 26 22.78 -14.98 -6.85
N ARG A 27 23.49 -15.89 -7.53
CA ARG A 27 23.86 -15.74 -8.95
C ARG A 27 22.70 -16.12 -9.84
N LEU A 28 22.33 -15.21 -10.74
CA LEU A 28 21.31 -15.47 -11.75
C LEU A 28 21.93 -15.63 -13.13
N LYS A 29 21.43 -16.62 -13.88
CA LYS A 29 21.60 -16.73 -15.33
C LYS A 29 20.22 -16.57 -15.93
N LEU A 30 20.04 -15.51 -16.72
CA LEU A 30 18.76 -15.20 -17.34
C LEU A 30 18.84 -15.44 -18.84
N GLU A 31 17.73 -15.86 -19.43
CA GLU A 31 17.59 -16.02 -20.87
C GLU A 31 16.35 -15.30 -21.38
N LEU A 32 16.47 -14.67 -22.56
CA LEU A 32 15.36 -13.96 -23.18
C LEU A 32 14.33 -14.93 -23.78
N LEU A 33 13.18 -15.07 -23.14
CA LEU A 33 12.09 -15.91 -23.64
C LEU A 33 11.13 -15.13 -24.56
N LYS A 34 10.75 -13.93 -24.15
CA LYS A 34 9.67 -13.15 -24.75
C LYS A 34 9.90 -11.65 -24.57
N VAL A 35 9.50 -10.87 -25.56
CA VAL A 35 9.41 -9.40 -25.47
C VAL A 35 7.96 -9.00 -25.72
N GLN A 36 7.42 -8.17 -24.83
CA GLN A 36 6.08 -7.60 -24.96
C GLN A 36 6.17 -6.08 -24.90
N ASP A 37 5.24 -5.43 -25.58
CA ASP A 37 5.00 -4.01 -25.38
C ASP A 37 4.30 -3.79 -24.02
N GLY A 38 4.68 -2.72 -23.30
CA GLY A 38 4.10 -2.39 -21.99
C GLY A 38 4.25 -3.47 -20.89
N ILE A 39 3.35 -3.40 -19.92
CA ILE A 39 3.30 -4.30 -18.75
C ILE A 39 2.11 -5.24 -18.93
N ASP A 40 2.40 -6.55 -18.96
CA ASP A 40 1.48 -7.70 -18.96
C ASP A 40 0.41 -7.80 -20.06
N ASP A 41 0.06 -6.71 -20.75
CA ASP A 41 -1.12 -6.60 -21.61
C ASP A 41 -0.85 -6.04 -23.02
N GLY A 42 0.40 -5.86 -23.41
CA GLY A 42 0.73 -5.42 -24.76
C GLY A 42 1.08 -6.55 -25.72
N GLU A 43 1.30 -6.13 -26.96
CA GLU A 43 1.60 -7.01 -28.09
C GLU A 43 2.91 -7.77 -27.86
N VAL A 44 2.93 -9.05 -28.26
CA VAL A 44 4.16 -9.85 -28.22
C VAL A 44 5.01 -9.52 -29.44
N LEU A 45 6.16 -8.87 -29.22
CA LEU A 45 7.10 -8.47 -30.26
C LEU A 45 8.04 -9.61 -30.64
N TYR A 46 8.39 -10.45 -29.67
CA TYR A 46 9.28 -11.58 -29.86
C TYR A 46 8.92 -12.72 -28.91
N HIS A 47 9.04 -13.96 -29.38
CA HIS A 47 8.97 -15.15 -28.54
C HIS A 47 9.90 -16.22 -29.10
N ARG A 48 10.74 -16.82 -28.25
CA ARG A 48 11.77 -17.79 -28.67
C ARG A 48 11.19 -19.09 -29.21
N LEU A 49 10.17 -19.64 -28.53
CA LEU A 49 9.62 -20.97 -28.81
C LEU A 49 8.33 -20.96 -29.65
N ILE A 50 7.60 -19.85 -29.66
CA ILE A 50 6.26 -19.77 -30.23
C ILE A 50 6.31 -18.76 -31.37
N HIS A 51 6.09 -19.23 -32.58
CA HIS A 51 6.02 -18.39 -33.77
C HIS A 51 4.59 -18.38 -34.28
N LYS A 52 4.07 -17.17 -34.45
CA LYS A 52 2.74 -16.94 -34.99
C LYS A 52 2.86 -16.60 -36.47
N SER A 53 1.92 -17.09 -37.27
CA SER A 53 1.88 -16.76 -38.71
C SER A 53 1.48 -15.30 -38.91
N GLY A 54 1.89 -14.69 -40.03
CA GLY A 54 1.50 -13.32 -40.41
C GLY A 54 -0.01 -13.03 -40.27
N PRO A 55 -0.91 -13.86 -40.84
CA PRO A 55 -2.36 -13.64 -40.70
C PRO A 55 -2.87 -13.81 -39.26
N GLU A 56 -2.24 -14.65 -38.44
CA GLU A 56 -2.59 -14.76 -37.03
C GLU A 56 -2.19 -13.49 -36.25
N LEU A 57 -1.02 -12.92 -36.56
CA LEU A 57 -0.57 -11.66 -35.98
C LEU A 57 -1.55 -10.52 -36.26
N GLU A 58 -2.03 -10.40 -37.50
CA GLU A 58 -3.01 -9.37 -37.87
C GLU A 58 -4.33 -9.52 -37.14
N LYS A 59 -4.82 -10.77 -36.98
CA LYS A 59 -6.03 -11.03 -36.19
C LYS A 59 -5.84 -10.61 -34.74
N LEU A 60 -4.71 -10.95 -34.14
CA LEU A 60 -4.40 -10.56 -32.76
C LEU A 60 -4.30 -9.05 -32.59
N LYS A 61 -3.69 -8.33 -33.55
CA LYS A 61 -3.65 -6.86 -33.56
C LYS A 61 -5.04 -6.25 -33.61
N LYS A 62 -5.95 -6.80 -34.41
CA LYS A 62 -7.34 -6.36 -34.51
C LYS A 62 -8.14 -6.62 -33.22
N GLU A 63 -7.86 -7.74 -32.53
CA GLU A 63 -8.53 -8.12 -31.28
C GLU A 63 -7.95 -7.46 -30.01
N ALA A 64 -6.69 -7.03 -30.02
CA ALA A 64 -6.03 -6.41 -28.88
C ALA A 64 -6.81 -5.22 -28.28
N PRO A 65 -7.31 -4.23 -29.06
CA PRO A 65 -8.03 -3.10 -28.48
C PRO A 65 -9.38 -3.49 -27.87
N THR A 66 -10.07 -4.49 -28.43
CA THR A 66 -11.36 -4.93 -27.88
C THR A 66 -11.16 -5.67 -26.56
N LYS A 67 -10.14 -6.55 -26.48
CA LYS A 67 -9.75 -7.22 -25.23
C LYS A 67 -9.34 -6.21 -24.16
N LYS A 68 -8.54 -5.19 -24.51
CA LYS A 68 -8.12 -4.13 -23.57
C LYS A 68 -9.30 -3.33 -23.04
N LYS A 69 -10.27 -2.98 -23.90
CA LYS A 69 -11.51 -2.30 -23.49
C LYS A 69 -12.35 -3.17 -22.57
N LEU A 70 -12.49 -4.46 -22.87
CA LEU A 70 -13.25 -5.39 -22.05
C LEU A 70 -12.62 -5.57 -20.66
N LYS A 71 -11.31 -5.76 -20.58
CA LYS A 71 -10.57 -5.85 -19.31
C LYS A 71 -10.81 -4.62 -18.43
N LYS A 72 -10.65 -3.41 -19.00
CA LYS A 72 -10.90 -2.17 -18.28
C LYS A 72 -12.32 -2.05 -17.74
N ARG A 73 -13.34 -2.46 -18.52
CA ARG A 73 -14.73 -2.46 -18.07
C ARG A 73 -14.94 -3.41 -16.89
N ILE A 74 -14.39 -4.62 -16.97
CA ILE A 74 -14.49 -5.63 -15.91
C ILE A 74 -13.80 -5.12 -14.63
N GLU A 75 -12.63 -4.48 -14.76
CA GLU A 75 -11.91 -3.90 -13.63
C GLU A 75 -12.73 -2.81 -12.95
N GLN A 76 -13.28 -1.86 -13.72
CA GLN A 76 -14.17 -0.81 -13.20
C GLN A 76 -15.40 -1.39 -12.49
N GLU A 77 -16.08 -2.37 -13.10
CA GLU A 77 -17.24 -3.01 -12.49
C GLU A 77 -16.90 -3.70 -11.16
N ASN A 78 -15.75 -4.37 -11.10
CA ASN A 78 -15.26 -4.99 -9.88
C ASN A 78 -14.93 -3.96 -8.80
N GLU A 79 -14.26 -2.87 -9.16
CA GLU A 79 -13.97 -1.75 -8.24
C GLU A 79 -15.27 -1.17 -7.68
N HIS A 80 -16.23 -0.84 -8.52
CA HIS A 80 -17.54 -0.33 -8.09
C HIS A 80 -18.25 -1.30 -7.15
N ARG A 81 -18.22 -2.60 -7.46
CA ARG A 81 -18.82 -3.64 -6.60
C ARG A 81 -18.13 -3.72 -5.24
N VAL A 82 -16.80 -3.63 -5.21
CA VAL A 82 -16.02 -3.65 -3.96
C VAL A 82 -16.31 -2.41 -3.13
N ILE A 83 -16.28 -1.22 -3.74
CA ILE A 83 -16.58 0.05 -3.07
C ILE A 83 -17.97 0.00 -2.43
N HIS A 84 -19.00 -0.34 -3.21
CA HIS A 84 -20.37 -0.40 -2.70
C HIS A 84 -20.56 -1.45 -1.59
N ARG A 85 -19.81 -2.57 -1.64
CA ARG A 85 -19.81 -3.56 -0.55
C ARG A 85 -19.18 -2.99 0.73
N LEU A 86 -18.08 -2.25 0.60
CA LEU A 86 -17.39 -1.62 1.72
C LEU A 86 -18.24 -0.51 2.34
N GLU A 87 -18.89 0.33 1.52
CA GLU A 87 -19.82 1.37 1.98
C GLU A 87 -20.98 0.78 2.77
N LYS A 88 -21.63 -0.28 2.25
CA LYS A 88 -22.70 -0.97 2.97
C LYS A 88 -22.23 -1.61 4.27
N ALA A 89 -21.03 -2.19 4.30
CA ALA A 89 -20.46 -2.75 5.52
C ALA A 89 -20.17 -1.65 6.55
N GLN A 90 -19.66 -0.49 6.13
CA GLN A 90 -19.45 0.65 7.01
C GLN A 90 -20.76 1.22 7.53
N GLU A 91 -21.79 1.35 6.69
CA GLU A 91 -23.09 1.85 7.11
C GLU A 91 -23.75 0.90 8.12
N ALA A 92 -23.68 -0.41 7.88
CA ALA A 92 -24.15 -1.42 8.82
C ALA A 92 -23.41 -1.34 10.16
N ALA A 93 -22.07 -1.23 10.14
CA ALA A 93 -21.27 -1.08 11.35
C ALA A 93 -21.61 0.20 12.13
N ARG A 94 -21.84 1.33 11.44
CA ARG A 94 -22.27 2.58 12.08
C ARG A 94 -23.63 2.44 12.75
N ARG A 95 -24.60 1.81 12.08
CA ARG A 95 -25.93 1.56 12.65
C ARG A 95 -25.85 0.67 13.89
N GLU A 96 -25.06 -0.40 13.83
CA GLU A 96 -24.84 -1.29 14.97
C GLU A 96 -24.20 -0.54 16.15
N GLU A 97 -23.22 0.34 15.89
CA GLU A 97 -22.59 1.17 16.91
C GLU A 97 -23.58 2.16 17.54
N GLU A 98 -24.44 2.80 16.74
CA GLU A 98 -25.50 3.70 17.21
C GLU A 98 -26.54 2.96 18.08
N GLU A 99 -26.96 1.77 17.66
CA GLU A 99 -27.87 0.90 18.43
C GLU A 99 -27.23 0.47 19.76
N LEU A 100 -25.95 0.07 19.75
CA LEU A 100 -25.18 -0.26 20.96
C LEU A 100 -25.06 0.93 21.91
N LYS A 101 -24.80 2.15 21.40
CA LYS A 101 -24.75 3.38 22.21
C LYS A 101 -26.12 3.67 22.82
N ALA A 102 -27.19 3.62 22.05
CA ALA A 102 -28.56 3.83 22.53
C ALA A 102 -28.97 2.79 23.58
N PHE A 103 -28.58 1.52 23.40
CA PHE A 103 -28.83 0.46 24.37
C PHE A 103 -28.08 0.70 25.68
N LYS A 104 -26.80 1.06 25.61
CA LYS A 104 -25.98 1.41 26.79
C LYS A 104 -26.54 2.62 27.54
N GLU A 105 -26.96 3.67 26.84
CA GLU A 105 -27.56 4.85 27.46
C GLU A 105 -28.86 4.51 28.20
N LYS A 106 -29.74 3.71 27.57
CA LYS A 106 -30.99 3.24 28.20
C LYS A 106 -30.71 2.38 29.45
N ALA A 107 -29.70 1.50 29.38
CA ALA A 107 -29.30 0.69 30.53
C ALA A 107 -28.75 1.54 31.67
N ALA A 108 -27.87 2.50 31.38
CA ALA A 108 -27.32 3.44 32.37
C ALA A 108 -28.42 4.30 33.03
N ARG A 109 -29.37 4.81 32.24
CA ARG A 109 -30.52 5.58 32.77
C ARG A 109 -31.41 4.75 33.68
N LYS A 110 -31.68 3.48 33.33
CA LYS A 110 -32.44 2.57 34.19
C LYS A 110 -31.71 2.25 35.49
N GLN A 111 -30.39 2.05 35.44
CA GLN A 111 -29.59 1.81 36.63
C GLN A 111 -29.61 3.02 37.57
N ALA A 112 -29.33 4.23 37.08
CA ALA A 112 -29.34 5.43 37.91
C ALA A 112 -30.71 5.79 38.49
N ALA A 113 -31.80 5.49 37.77
CA ALA A 113 -33.14 5.62 38.33
C ALA A 113 -33.41 4.64 39.49
N ALA A 114 -32.74 3.48 39.50
CA ALA A 114 -32.83 2.50 40.60
C ALA A 114 -31.92 2.85 41.79
N THR A 115 -30.77 3.50 41.57
CA THR A 115 -29.82 3.91 42.63
C THR A 115 -30.00 5.35 43.14
N GLY A 116 -30.84 6.18 42.51
CA GLY A 116 -31.12 7.56 42.94
C GLY A 116 -30.03 8.60 42.58
N GLN A 117 -29.09 8.26 41.70
CA GLN A 117 -27.98 9.13 41.26
C GLN A 117 -28.29 9.82 39.92
N THR A 118 -29.41 10.53 39.83
CA THR A 118 -29.87 11.15 38.57
C THR A 118 -29.15 12.45 38.23
N GLU A 119 -28.74 13.22 39.25
CA GLU A 119 -28.08 14.53 39.09
C GLU A 119 -26.66 14.40 38.51
N ASP A 120 -25.93 13.34 38.86
CA ASP A 120 -24.58 13.09 38.35
C ASP A 120 -24.57 12.86 36.83
N ILE A 121 -25.61 12.20 36.30
CA ILE A 121 -25.75 11.92 34.86
C ILE A 121 -26.00 13.20 34.06
N GLU A 122 -26.89 14.08 34.54
CA GLU A 122 -27.22 15.33 33.85
C GLU A 122 -26.01 16.24 33.72
N ASN A 123 -25.20 16.32 34.79
CA ASN A 123 -23.98 17.11 34.82
C ASN A 123 -22.89 16.58 33.84
N THR A 124 -22.77 15.25 33.68
CA THR A 124 -21.90 14.67 32.64
C THR A 124 -22.37 14.97 31.21
N LYS A 125 -23.69 14.93 30.95
CA LYS A 125 -24.24 15.21 29.62
C LYS A 125 -24.05 16.68 29.21
N GLU A 126 -24.11 17.60 30.17
CA GLU A 126 -23.84 19.02 29.93
C GLU A 126 -22.38 19.26 29.54
N LYS A 127 -21.44 18.64 30.25
CA LYS A 127 -20.00 18.70 29.91
C LYS A 127 -19.70 18.11 28.54
N ASP A 128 -20.28 16.97 28.20
CA ASP A 128 -20.06 16.34 26.89
C ASP A 128 -20.58 17.22 25.73
N ARG A 129 -21.73 17.91 25.94
CA ARG A 129 -22.27 18.87 24.96
C ARG A 129 -21.39 20.11 24.81
N GLU A 130 -20.87 20.63 25.91
CA GLU A 130 -19.96 21.79 25.90
C GLU A 130 -18.64 21.47 25.18
N ILE A 131 -18.09 20.26 25.40
CA ILE A 131 -16.89 19.77 24.70
C ILE A 131 -17.14 19.62 23.20
N ALA A 132 -18.30 19.09 22.79
CA ALA A 132 -18.65 18.95 21.38
C ALA A 132 -18.76 20.31 20.67
N MET A 133 -19.44 21.28 21.28
CA MET A 133 -19.59 22.64 20.72
C MET A 133 -18.25 23.37 20.56
N ASN A 134 -17.33 23.17 21.50
CA ASN A 134 -15.99 23.77 21.45
C ASN A 134 -15.06 23.11 20.43
N ARG A 135 -15.40 21.91 19.93
CA ARG A 135 -14.62 21.20 18.90
C ARG A 135 -14.98 21.64 17.47
N GLU A 136 -16.13 22.28 17.30
CA GLU A 136 -16.66 22.80 16.03
C GLU A 136 -16.39 24.31 15.81
N ARG A 137 -15.81 25.00 16.81
CA ARG A 137 -15.31 26.38 16.73
C ARG A 137 -13.83 26.42 16.36
#